data_AF-A0A7Y2JRN4-F1
#
_entry.id   AF-A0A7Y2JRN4-F1
#
_cell.length_a   1.000
_cell.length_b   1.000
_cell.length_c   1.000
_cell.angle_alpha   90.00
_cell.angle_beta   90.00
_cell.angle_gamma   90.00
#
_symmetry.space_group_name_H-M   'P 1'
#
loop_
_entity.id
_entity.type
_entity.pdbx_description
1 polymer ?
#
loop_
_entity_poly.entity_id
_entity_poly.type
_entity_poly.pdbx_seq_one_letter_code
_entity_poly.pdbx_strand_id
1 'polypeptide(L)'
;MKRITIDPITRLEGHGKIEIFLNEEGDVANTYFQVPELRGFERFCVGRPVEEMPLLTNRICGVCPEAHHMAAAKAADAVYHVDPPRPAKLLRELLYSGFYFTDHTTHFYALAGPDFVMGPEAPVAERNILGVIHKVGLEIGGKVIQARKHGHEIIEMIGGRKVHPCTSIPGGLTKGITHEQRAQIAEIGTWAIDFAQFSLQLFNDIVMGNQEYAELILGDIYHHRTYYIGTVDQNNKVNFYDGKVSVVSPDGERIGMYAPAEYPEWIAERVEPWTYLKFPYLKKIGWKGFVDGADSGVYCATPLSRLNASDGMATPLAQAEYE
;
A
#
# COMPACT_ATOMS: atom_id res chain seq x y z
N MET A 1 -7.49 -26.50 -26.00
CA MET A 1 -7.10 -25.69 -24.82
C MET A 1 -8.36 -25.21 -24.11
N LYS A 2 -8.63 -25.71 -22.89
CA LYS A 2 -9.78 -25.26 -22.07
C LYS A 2 -9.40 -23.96 -21.37
N ARG A 3 -10.33 -23.02 -21.27
CA ARG A 3 -10.14 -21.71 -20.62
C ARG A 3 -11.00 -21.64 -19.36
N ILE A 4 -10.40 -21.21 -18.25
CA ILE A 4 -11.07 -20.91 -16.98
C ILE A 4 -10.85 -19.42 -16.71
N THR A 5 -11.93 -18.72 -16.37
CA THR A 5 -11.93 -17.27 -16.19
C THR A 5 -12.44 -16.91 -14.80
N ILE A 6 -11.69 -16.07 -14.08
CA ILE A 6 -12.12 -15.43 -12.84
C ILE A 6 -12.31 -13.93 -13.15
N ASP A 7 -13.56 -13.51 -13.29
CA ASP A 7 -13.93 -12.15 -13.72
C ASP A 7 -15.27 -11.72 -13.09
N PRO A 8 -15.28 -10.71 -12.22
CA PRO A 8 -14.13 -9.96 -11.71
C PRO A 8 -13.39 -10.75 -10.61
N ILE A 9 -12.12 -10.40 -10.37
CA ILE A 9 -11.51 -10.68 -9.08
C ILE A 9 -12.22 -9.81 -8.02
N THR A 10 -12.62 -10.41 -6.90
CA THR A 10 -13.39 -9.72 -5.85
C THR A 10 -12.50 -9.34 -4.66
N ARG A 11 -12.99 -8.38 -3.84
CA ARG A 11 -12.29 -7.85 -2.65
C ARG A 11 -10.90 -7.26 -2.95
N LEU A 12 -10.77 -6.58 -4.08
CA LEU A 12 -9.64 -5.70 -4.40
C LEU A 12 -10.13 -4.30 -4.78
N GLU A 13 -9.22 -3.33 -4.84
CA GLU A 13 -9.48 -2.01 -5.43
C GLU A 13 -9.15 -2.02 -6.92
N GLY A 14 -10.06 -1.46 -7.74
CA GLY A 14 -9.94 -1.45 -9.19
C GLY A 14 -10.56 -2.67 -9.88
N HIS A 15 -10.16 -2.89 -11.13
CA HIS A 15 -10.64 -4.01 -11.94
C HIS A 15 -9.49 -4.97 -12.23
N GLY A 16 -9.72 -6.26 -11.99
CA GLY A 16 -8.75 -7.31 -12.26
C GLY A 16 -9.45 -8.58 -12.70
N LYS A 17 -8.74 -9.37 -13.50
CA LYS A 17 -9.23 -10.62 -14.08
C LYS A 17 -8.11 -11.65 -14.14
N ILE A 18 -8.44 -12.93 -13.92
CA ILE A 18 -7.49 -14.03 -14.12
C ILE A 18 -7.98 -14.94 -15.24
N GLU A 19 -7.09 -15.25 -16.16
CA GLU A 19 -7.31 -16.25 -17.22
C GLU A 19 -6.34 -17.41 -17.04
N ILE A 20 -6.89 -18.62 -16.99
CA ILE A 20 -6.13 -19.87 -16.83
C ILE A 20 -6.42 -20.75 -18.04
N PHE A 21 -5.36 -21.16 -18.73
CA PHE A 21 -5.44 -21.99 -19.93
C PHE A 21 -4.89 -23.38 -19.63
N LEU A 22 -5.68 -24.42 -19.90
CA LEU A 22 -5.30 -25.82 -19.69
C LEU A 22 -4.89 -26.49 -21.00
N ASN A 23 -3.84 -27.31 -20.96
CA ASN A 23 -3.43 -28.18 -22.07
C ASN A 23 -4.45 -29.32 -22.31
N GLU A 24 -4.11 -30.27 -23.18
CA GLU A 24 -5.02 -31.37 -23.53
C GLU A 24 -5.15 -32.40 -22.40
N GLU A 25 -4.10 -32.54 -21.58
CA GLU A 25 -4.02 -33.41 -20.40
C GLU A 25 -4.79 -32.86 -19.19
N GLY A 26 -5.12 -31.55 -19.21
CA GLY A 26 -5.84 -30.85 -18.15
C GLY A 26 -4.94 -30.06 -17.19
N ASP A 27 -3.63 -30.05 -17.41
CA ASP A 27 -2.67 -29.25 -16.62
C ASP A 27 -2.69 -27.77 -17.04
N VAL A 28 -2.30 -26.89 -16.12
CA VAL A 28 -2.17 -25.45 -16.39
C VAL A 28 -1.00 -25.20 -17.34
N ALA A 29 -1.32 -24.69 -18.53
CA ALA A 29 -0.34 -24.28 -19.53
C ALA A 29 0.09 -22.82 -19.36
N ASN A 30 -0.86 -21.92 -19.07
CA ASN A 30 -0.59 -20.50 -18.84
C ASN A 30 -1.61 -19.87 -17.89
N THR A 31 -1.17 -18.85 -17.15
CA THR A 31 -2.03 -18.01 -16.31
C THR A 31 -1.70 -16.54 -16.53
N TYR A 32 -2.73 -15.69 -16.62
CA TYR A 32 -2.57 -14.25 -16.84
C TYR A 32 -3.40 -13.46 -15.83
N PHE A 33 -2.77 -12.47 -15.20
CA PHE A 33 -3.44 -11.45 -14.38
C PHE A 33 -3.64 -10.17 -15.19
N GLN A 34 -4.86 -9.87 -15.58
CA GLN A 34 -5.18 -8.75 -16.46
C GLN A 34 -5.83 -7.60 -15.70
N VAL A 35 -5.33 -6.39 -15.93
CA VAL A 35 -5.97 -5.14 -15.50
C VAL A 35 -6.59 -4.49 -16.74
N PRO A 36 -7.93 -4.52 -16.89
CA PRO A 36 -8.62 -4.05 -18.10
C PRO A 36 -8.95 -2.55 -18.07
N GLU A 37 -8.42 -1.79 -17.10
CA GLU A 37 -8.72 -0.37 -16.92
C GLU A 37 -7.50 0.54 -17.17
N LEU A 38 -7.73 1.64 -17.91
CA LEU A 38 -6.78 2.75 -18.08
C LEU A 38 -7.56 4.07 -18.15
N ARG A 39 -7.18 5.05 -17.33
CA ARG A 39 -7.81 6.39 -17.30
C ARG A 39 -6.97 7.50 -17.94
N GLY A 40 -5.68 7.29 -18.16
CA GLY A 40 -4.82 8.22 -18.92
C GLY A 40 -4.46 9.54 -18.22
N PHE A 41 -4.36 9.55 -16.88
CA PHE A 41 -4.01 10.74 -16.08
C PHE A 41 -2.75 11.45 -16.58
N GLU A 42 -1.70 10.70 -16.90
CA GLU A 42 -0.43 11.24 -17.40
C GLU A 42 -0.60 12.12 -18.65
N ARG A 43 -1.58 11.81 -19.52
CA ARG A 43 -1.82 12.56 -20.76
C ARG A 43 -2.74 13.76 -20.55
N PHE A 44 -3.84 13.62 -19.81
CA PHE A 44 -4.77 14.73 -19.64
C PHE A 44 -4.28 15.80 -18.65
N CYS A 45 -3.26 15.50 -17.86
CA CYS A 45 -2.58 16.49 -17.02
C CYS A 45 -1.66 17.43 -17.84
N VAL A 46 -1.26 17.05 -19.06
CA VAL A 46 -0.42 17.89 -19.92
C VAL A 46 -1.13 19.20 -20.23
N GLY A 47 -0.44 20.33 -20.01
CA GLY A 47 -0.95 21.67 -20.24
C GLY A 47 -1.80 22.26 -19.11
N ARG A 48 -2.00 21.52 -18.01
CA ARG A 48 -2.68 22.03 -16.82
C ARG A 48 -1.72 22.74 -15.86
N PRO A 49 -2.20 23.71 -15.07
CA PRO A 49 -1.43 24.28 -13.97
C PRO A 49 -1.00 23.21 -12.97
N VAL A 50 0.24 23.31 -12.46
CA VAL A 50 0.82 22.32 -11.53
C VAL A 50 0.07 22.29 -10.19
N GLU A 51 -0.53 23.41 -9.80
CA GLU A 51 -1.31 23.59 -8.58
C GLU A 51 -2.62 22.81 -8.58
N GLU A 52 -3.12 22.43 -9.76
CA GLU A 52 -4.27 21.54 -9.87
C GLU A 52 -3.90 20.09 -9.56
N MET A 53 -2.61 19.71 -9.67
CA MET A 53 -2.19 18.30 -9.59
C MET A 53 -2.59 17.63 -8.27
N PRO A 54 -2.40 18.23 -7.07
CA PRO A 54 -2.81 17.59 -5.82
C PRO A 54 -4.30 17.30 -5.73
N LEU A 55 -5.15 18.06 -6.46
CA LEU A 55 -6.58 17.82 -6.53
C LEU A 55 -6.96 16.86 -7.66
N LEU A 56 -6.24 16.85 -8.77
CA LEU A 56 -6.53 15.95 -9.87
C LEU A 56 -6.05 14.53 -9.57
N THR A 57 -4.79 14.35 -9.19
CA THR A 57 -4.17 13.03 -9.00
C THR A 57 -4.81 12.25 -7.87
N ASN A 58 -5.36 12.92 -6.85
CA ASN A 58 -6.07 12.21 -5.79
C ASN A 58 -7.41 11.61 -6.23
N ARG A 59 -7.83 11.77 -7.50
CA ARG A 59 -8.93 11.00 -8.12
C ARG A 59 -8.44 9.75 -8.86
N ILE A 60 -7.13 9.45 -8.83
CA ILE A 60 -6.59 8.19 -9.36
C ILE A 60 -7.13 7.01 -8.54
N CYS A 61 -7.32 7.14 -7.24
CA CYS A 61 -7.85 6.05 -6.42
C CYS A 61 -8.78 6.61 -5.34
N GLY A 62 -9.83 5.86 -5.00
CA GLY A 62 -10.73 6.18 -3.89
C GLY A 62 -10.22 5.73 -2.53
N VAL A 63 -9.24 4.81 -2.50
CA VAL A 63 -8.67 4.23 -1.27
C VAL A 63 -7.37 4.89 -0.85
N CYS A 64 -6.51 5.31 -1.80
CA CYS A 64 -5.26 6.03 -1.51
C CYS A 64 -5.18 7.48 -2.04
N PRO A 65 -6.27 8.28 -2.00
CA PRO A 65 -6.22 9.66 -2.49
C PRO A 65 -5.25 10.54 -1.69
N GLU A 66 -5.03 10.28 -0.41
CA GLU A 66 -4.08 11.01 0.43
C GLU A 66 -2.64 10.84 -0.08
N ALA A 67 -2.27 9.62 -0.52
CA ALA A 67 -0.95 9.37 -1.07
C ALA A 67 -0.71 10.13 -2.37
N HIS A 68 -1.68 10.13 -3.28
CA HIS A 68 -1.61 10.92 -4.50
C HIS A 68 -1.60 12.43 -4.23
N HIS A 69 -2.37 12.89 -3.24
CA HIS A 69 -2.39 14.30 -2.82
C HIS A 69 -1.02 14.75 -2.29
N MET A 70 -0.40 13.95 -1.42
CA MET A 70 0.95 14.24 -0.89
C MET A 70 2.02 14.16 -1.99
N ALA A 71 2.00 13.13 -2.83
CA ALA A 71 2.98 12.97 -3.90
C ALA A 71 2.95 14.16 -4.88
N ALA A 72 1.75 14.56 -5.33
CA ALA A 72 1.60 15.72 -6.21
C ALA A 72 1.93 17.04 -5.51
N ALA A 73 1.61 17.20 -4.22
CA ALA A 73 1.98 18.40 -3.47
C ALA A 73 3.50 18.54 -3.32
N LYS A 74 4.22 17.45 -2.99
CA LYS A 74 5.69 17.42 -2.94
C LYS A 74 6.31 17.71 -4.31
N ALA A 75 5.73 17.17 -5.38
CA ALA A 75 6.18 17.47 -6.75
C ALA A 75 5.98 18.96 -7.09
N ALA A 76 4.85 19.54 -6.70
CA ALA A 76 4.58 20.95 -6.93
C ALA A 76 5.49 21.88 -6.11
N ASP A 77 5.83 21.53 -4.86
CA ASP A 77 6.84 22.23 -4.08
C ASP A 77 8.20 22.26 -4.80
N ALA A 78 8.61 21.12 -5.38
CA ALA A 78 9.85 20.99 -6.12
C ALA A 78 9.87 21.84 -7.39
N VAL A 79 8.75 21.90 -8.13
CA VAL A 79 8.59 22.76 -9.32
C VAL A 79 8.75 24.24 -8.96
N TYR A 80 8.19 24.65 -7.82
CA TYR A 80 8.28 26.03 -7.35
C TYR A 80 9.57 26.35 -6.57
N HIS A 81 10.44 25.36 -6.35
CA HIS A 81 11.64 25.49 -5.53
C HIS A 81 11.36 26.04 -4.13
N VAL A 82 10.22 25.67 -3.55
CA VAL A 82 9.82 26.11 -2.20
C VAL A 82 10.03 25.00 -1.19
N ASP A 83 10.57 25.36 -0.03
CA ASP A 83 10.63 24.46 1.12
C ASP A 83 9.49 24.78 2.09
N PRO A 84 8.48 23.89 2.25
CA PRO A 84 7.38 24.15 3.15
C PRO A 84 7.86 24.37 4.60
N PRO A 85 7.23 25.27 5.36
CA PRO A 85 7.61 25.51 6.75
C PRO A 85 7.40 24.23 7.58
N ARG A 86 8.20 24.05 8.64
CA ARG A 86 8.17 22.85 9.49
C ARG A 86 6.76 22.40 9.93
N PRO A 87 5.85 23.29 10.40
CA PRO A 87 4.49 22.88 10.74
C PRO A 87 3.73 22.24 9.57
N ALA A 88 3.94 22.73 8.34
CA ALA A 88 3.30 22.18 7.16
C ALA A 88 3.81 20.76 6.85
N LYS A 89 5.13 20.55 6.93
CA LYS A 89 5.73 19.20 6.74
C LYS A 89 5.16 18.20 7.74
N LEU A 90 5.10 18.57 9.03
CA LEU A 90 4.58 17.72 10.09
C LEU A 90 3.09 17.40 9.92
N LEU A 91 2.28 18.37 9.50
CA LEU A 91 0.85 18.14 9.24
C LEU A 91 0.62 17.22 8.03
N ARG A 92 1.41 17.37 6.97
CA ARG A 92 1.35 16.46 5.82
C ARG A 92 1.75 15.04 6.18
N GLU A 93 2.83 14.88 6.95
CA GLU A 93 3.26 13.58 7.44
C GLU A 93 2.20 12.95 8.36
N LEU A 94 1.61 13.72 9.29
CA LEU A 94 0.55 13.25 10.17
C LEU A 94 -0.71 12.82 9.41
N LEU A 95 -1.11 13.59 8.38
CA LEU A 95 -2.18 13.19 7.47
C LEU A 95 -1.86 11.86 6.79
N TYR A 96 -0.62 11.71 6.30
CA TYR A 96 -0.17 10.49 5.64
C TYR A 96 -0.12 9.28 6.62
N SER A 97 0.26 9.48 7.88
CA SER A 97 0.17 8.45 8.92
C SER A 97 -1.28 8.03 9.19
N GLY A 98 -2.21 8.98 9.26
CA GLY A 98 -3.64 8.71 9.38
C GLY A 98 -4.18 7.91 8.19
N PHE A 99 -3.76 8.25 6.96
CA PHE A 99 -4.01 7.47 5.76
C PHE A 99 -3.50 6.04 5.90
N TYR A 100 -2.22 5.86 6.25
CA TYR A 100 -1.60 4.54 6.34
C TYR A 100 -2.34 3.61 7.31
N PHE A 101 -2.72 4.15 8.48
CA PHE A 101 -3.55 3.44 9.45
C PHE A 101 -4.93 3.05 8.90
N THR A 102 -5.62 3.99 8.25
CA THR A 102 -6.95 3.76 7.64
C THR A 102 -6.91 2.70 6.54
N ASP A 103 -5.91 2.79 5.67
CA ASP A 103 -5.73 1.94 4.50
C ASP A 103 -5.41 0.50 4.91
N HIS A 104 -4.42 0.30 5.80
CA HIS A 104 -4.08 -1.05 6.28
C HIS A 104 -5.20 -1.68 7.09
N THR A 105 -5.94 -0.90 7.88
CA THR A 105 -7.15 -1.38 8.58
C THR A 105 -8.20 -1.83 7.56
N THR A 106 -8.42 -1.05 6.50
CA THR A 106 -9.40 -1.39 5.46
C THR A 106 -8.99 -2.67 4.74
N HIS A 107 -7.74 -2.78 4.28
CA HIS A 107 -7.26 -3.96 3.59
C HIS A 107 -7.32 -5.20 4.50
N PHE A 108 -6.72 -5.13 5.68
CA PHE A 108 -6.62 -6.29 6.57
C PHE A 108 -7.99 -6.82 6.98
N TYR A 109 -8.93 -5.96 7.37
CA TYR A 109 -10.21 -6.43 7.91
C TYR A 109 -11.32 -6.60 6.87
N ALA A 110 -11.37 -5.76 5.83
CA ALA A 110 -12.46 -5.80 4.86
C ALA A 110 -12.13 -6.59 3.60
N LEU A 111 -10.85 -6.64 3.21
CA LEU A 111 -10.41 -7.23 1.96
C LEU A 111 -9.77 -8.60 2.19
N ALA A 112 -8.63 -8.68 2.89
CA ALA A 112 -7.89 -9.92 3.10
C ALA A 112 -8.47 -10.80 4.22
N GLY A 113 -8.84 -10.20 5.35
CA GLY A 113 -9.29 -10.88 6.56
C GLY A 113 -10.39 -11.91 6.37
N PRO A 114 -11.42 -11.70 5.50
CA PRO A 114 -12.43 -12.72 5.24
C PRO A 114 -11.87 -14.07 4.78
N ASP A 115 -10.76 -14.12 4.03
CA ASP A 115 -10.18 -15.40 3.59
C ASP A 115 -9.56 -16.18 4.74
N PHE A 116 -8.96 -15.51 5.73
CA PHE A 116 -8.36 -16.17 6.89
C PHE A 116 -9.39 -16.47 7.97
N VAL A 117 -10.23 -15.49 8.31
CA VAL A 117 -11.19 -15.59 9.42
C VAL A 117 -12.33 -16.55 9.07
N MET A 118 -12.90 -16.46 7.86
CA MET A 118 -13.96 -17.38 7.45
C MET A 118 -13.38 -18.68 6.90
N GLY A 119 -12.25 -18.60 6.22
CA GLY A 119 -11.56 -19.71 5.56
C GLY A 119 -11.79 -19.73 4.05
N PRO A 120 -10.85 -20.32 3.28
CA PRO A 120 -10.96 -20.38 1.82
C PRO A 120 -12.17 -21.19 1.35
N GLU A 121 -12.58 -22.22 2.11
CA GLU A 121 -13.73 -23.08 1.79
C GLU A 121 -15.08 -22.52 2.29
N ALA A 122 -15.09 -21.34 2.91
CA ALA A 122 -16.33 -20.73 3.38
C ALA A 122 -17.28 -20.41 2.21
N PRO A 123 -18.61 -20.49 2.40
CA PRO A 123 -19.58 -20.10 1.39
C PRO A 123 -19.30 -18.67 0.88
N VAL A 124 -19.36 -18.46 -0.44
CA VAL A 124 -19.08 -17.16 -1.06
C VAL A 124 -19.95 -16.04 -0.47
N ALA A 125 -21.20 -16.34 -0.11
CA ALA A 125 -22.13 -15.40 0.51
C ALA A 125 -21.71 -14.96 1.93
N GLU A 126 -20.83 -15.70 2.59
CA GLU A 126 -20.35 -15.44 3.95
C GLU A 126 -18.90 -14.98 3.98
N ARG A 127 -18.09 -15.29 2.96
CA ARG A 127 -16.66 -14.91 2.88
C ARG A 127 -16.46 -13.43 2.52
N ASN A 128 -16.98 -12.56 3.37
CA ASN A 128 -16.93 -11.10 3.28
C ASN A 128 -16.97 -10.48 4.68
N ILE A 129 -16.91 -9.14 4.75
CA ILE A 129 -16.86 -8.42 6.04
C ILE A 129 -18.07 -8.67 6.95
N LEU A 130 -19.26 -8.95 6.40
CA LEU A 130 -20.43 -9.24 7.23
C LEU A 130 -20.31 -10.60 7.90
N GLY A 131 -19.80 -11.62 7.19
CA GLY A 131 -19.53 -12.93 7.79
C GLY A 131 -18.43 -12.84 8.84
N VAL A 132 -17.38 -12.06 8.61
CA VAL A 132 -16.35 -11.78 9.62
C VAL A 132 -16.99 -11.19 10.88
N ILE A 133 -17.78 -10.12 10.75
CA ILE A 133 -18.48 -9.51 11.91
C ILE A 133 -19.39 -10.50 12.62
N HIS A 134 -20.09 -11.37 11.88
CA HIS A 134 -20.95 -12.39 12.48
C HIS A 134 -20.14 -13.41 13.29
N LYS A 135 -18.94 -13.77 12.82
CA LYS A 135 -18.05 -14.75 13.46
C LYS A 135 -17.30 -14.17 14.66
N VAL A 136 -16.79 -12.94 14.56
CA VAL A 136 -15.99 -12.29 15.63
C VAL A 136 -16.84 -11.49 16.62
N GLY A 137 -18.12 -11.25 16.30
CA GLY A 137 -19.06 -10.51 17.13
C GLY A 137 -19.02 -8.99 16.92
N LEU A 138 -20.10 -8.33 17.36
CA LEU A 138 -20.31 -6.88 17.18
C LEU A 138 -19.28 -6.02 17.93
N GLU A 139 -18.69 -6.52 19.02
CA GLU A 139 -17.68 -5.76 19.76
C GLU A 139 -16.39 -5.60 18.92
N ILE A 140 -15.84 -6.70 18.42
CA ILE A 140 -14.63 -6.68 17.58
C ILE A 140 -14.92 -5.96 16.26
N GLY A 141 -16.06 -6.26 15.63
CA GLY A 141 -16.50 -5.53 14.43
C GLY A 141 -16.61 -4.02 14.67
N GLY A 142 -17.14 -3.61 15.84
CA GLY A 142 -17.22 -2.22 16.26
C GLY A 142 -15.85 -1.54 16.36
N LYS A 143 -14.84 -2.22 16.92
CA LYS A 143 -13.46 -1.69 16.99
C LYS A 143 -12.87 -1.43 15.61
N VAL A 144 -13.09 -2.33 14.64
CA VAL A 144 -12.61 -2.17 13.25
C VAL A 144 -13.26 -0.96 12.58
N ILE A 145 -14.58 -0.81 12.70
CA ILE A 145 -15.30 0.35 12.14
C ILE A 145 -14.85 1.64 12.81
N GLN A 146 -14.60 1.60 14.12
CA GLN A 146 -14.07 2.73 14.89
C GLN A 146 -12.66 3.12 14.42
N ALA A 147 -11.78 2.16 14.15
CA ALA A 147 -10.44 2.42 13.61
C ALA A 147 -10.51 3.16 12.27
N ARG A 148 -11.34 2.66 11.35
CA ARG A 148 -11.53 3.31 10.05
C ARG A 148 -12.13 4.72 10.19
N LYS A 149 -13.08 4.91 11.11
CA LYS A 149 -13.67 6.22 11.42
C LYS A 149 -12.61 7.20 11.91
N HIS A 150 -11.80 6.79 12.89
CA HIS A 150 -10.74 7.60 13.48
C HIS A 150 -9.68 8.03 12.48
N GLY A 151 -9.24 7.11 11.62
CA GLY A 151 -8.32 7.43 10.55
C GLY A 151 -8.88 8.51 9.60
N HIS A 152 -10.14 8.39 9.18
CA HIS A 152 -10.81 9.42 8.38
C HIS A 152 -11.07 10.74 9.13
N GLU A 153 -11.26 10.73 10.44
CA GLU A 153 -11.35 11.96 11.25
C GLU A 153 -10.04 12.73 11.26
N ILE A 154 -8.89 12.05 11.38
CA ILE A 154 -7.56 12.67 11.25
C ILE A 154 -7.39 13.28 9.86
N ILE A 155 -7.72 12.51 8.81
CA ILE A 155 -7.64 12.97 7.42
C ILE A 155 -8.55 14.18 7.19
N GLU A 156 -9.76 14.21 7.75
CA GLU A 156 -10.68 15.34 7.60
C GLU A 156 -10.21 16.58 8.35
N MET A 157 -9.73 16.43 9.59
CA MET A 157 -9.22 17.55 10.38
C MET A 157 -8.09 18.28 9.66
N ILE A 158 -7.14 17.54 9.08
CA ILE A 158 -5.97 18.12 8.41
C ILE A 158 -6.23 18.40 6.91
N GLY A 159 -6.80 17.42 6.22
CA GLY A 159 -7.03 17.37 4.77
C GLY A 159 -8.30 18.11 4.30
N GLY A 160 -9.17 18.50 5.23
CA GLY A 160 -10.42 19.21 4.98
C GLY A 160 -11.59 18.34 4.51
N ARG A 161 -11.33 17.10 4.10
CA ARG A 161 -12.31 16.11 3.62
C ARG A 161 -11.86 14.72 4.04
N LYS A 162 -12.80 13.83 4.36
CA LYS A 162 -12.50 12.42 4.71
C LYS A 162 -11.82 11.62 3.59
N VAL A 163 -12.15 11.97 2.35
CA VAL A 163 -11.64 11.34 1.12
C VAL A 163 -11.38 12.47 0.12
N HIS A 164 -10.29 12.35 -0.64
CA HIS A 164 -9.81 13.38 -1.57
C HIS A 164 -9.51 14.71 -0.86
N PRO A 165 -8.49 14.73 0.02
CA PRO A 165 -8.07 15.93 0.73
C PRO A 165 -7.73 17.08 -0.23
N CYS A 166 -7.80 18.31 0.28
CA CYS A 166 -7.70 19.52 -0.55
C CYS A 166 -6.88 20.64 0.08
N THR A 167 -6.08 20.34 1.11
CA THR A 167 -5.39 21.38 1.89
C THR A 167 -3.92 21.52 1.55
N SER A 168 -3.27 20.52 0.94
CA SER A 168 -1.87 20.67 0.51
C SER A 168 -1.78 21.42 -0.81
N ILE A 169 -1.02 22.51 -0.77
CA ILE A 169 -0.73 23.41 -1.89
C ILE A 169 0.79 23.59 -1.99
N PRO A 170 1.33 24.10 -3.11
CA PRO A 170 2.75 24.44 -3.17
C PRO A 170 3.14 25.38 -2.02
N GLY A 171 4.20 25.02 -1.30
CA GLY A 171 4.73 25.75 -0.15
C GLY A 171 4.09 25.40 1.20
N GLY A 172 3.07 24.53 1.27
CA GLY A 172 2.56 24.06 2.56
C GLY A 172 1.11 23.57 2.57
N LEU A 173 0.32 24.08 3.53
CA LEU A 173 -1.11 23.82 3.64
C LEU A 173 -1.92 25.12 3.66
N THR A 174 -3.16 25.05 3.21
CA THR A 174 -4.14 26.16 3.26
C THR A 174 -4.63 26.47 4.67
N LYS A 175 -4.48 25.54 5.62
CA LYS A 175 -4.89 25.70 7.01
C LYS A 175 -3.98 24.92 7.97
N GLY A 176 -3.90 25.40 9.21
CA GLY A 176 -3.40 24.63 10.35
C GLY A 176 -4.50 23.81 11.04
N ILE A 177 -4.18 23.29 12.23
CA ILE A 177 -5.14 22.64 13.14
C ILE A 177 -5.25 23.46 14.43
N THR A 178 -6.40 23.37 15.11
CA THR A 178 -6.59 24.01 16.42
C THR A 178 -5.95 23.19 17.56
N HIS A 179 -5.88 23.77 18.76
CA HIS A 179 -5.39 23.05 19.94
C HIS A 179 -6.29 21.87 20.31
N GLU A 180 -7.61 22.03 20.15
CA GLU A 180 -8.62 21.00 20.40
C GLU A 180 -8.48 19.85 19.40
N GLN A 181 -8.34 20.17 18.10
CA GLN A 181 -8.10 19.16 17.07
C GLN A 181 -6.80 18.40 17.31
N ARG A 182 -5.72 19.10 17.70
CA ARG A 182 -4.45 18.46 18.06
C ARG A 182 -4.63 17.49 19.23
N ALA A 183 -5.36 17.89 20.28
CA ALA A 183 -5.62 17.03 21.43
C ALA A 183 -6.43 15.79 21.04
N GLN A 184 -7.46 15.96 20.21
CA GLN A 184 -8.27 14.87 19.68
C GLN A 184 -7.44 13.89 18.82
N ILE A 185 -6.57 14.40 17.94
CA ILE A 185 -5.68 13.54 17.13
C ILE A 185 -4.74 12.74 18.02
N ALA A 186 -4.22 13.35 19.10
CA ALA A 186 -3.36 12.64 20.04
C ALA A 186 -4.10 11.51 20.78
N GLU A 187 -5.34 11.76 21.22
CA GLU A 187 -6.19 10.73 21.83
C GLU A 187 -6.47 9.57 20.86
N ILE A 188 -6.83 9.89 19.62
CA ILE A 188 -7.02 8.90 18.55
C ILE A 188 -5.73 8.12 18.30
N GLY A 189 -4.57 8.79 18.31
CA GLY A 189 -3.26 8.16 18.12
C GLY A 189 -2.96 7.12 19.19
N THR A 190 -3.20 7.43 20.46
CA THR A 190 -3.06 6.46 21.56
C THR A 190 -3.98 5.27 21.37
N TRP A 191 -5.27 5.52 21.07
CA TRP A 191 -6.23 4.45 20.82
C TRP A 191 -5.82 3.57 19.62
N ALA A 192 -5.27 4.17 18.57
CA ALA A 192 -4.84 3.46 17.38
C ALA A 192 -3.65 2.52 17.65
N ILE A 193 -2.77 2.88 18.60
CA ILE A 193 -1.68 2.00 19.06
C ILE A 193 -2.25 0.78 19.77
N ASP A 194 -3.19 0.97 20.71
CA ASP A 194 -3.85 -0.14 21.41
C ASP A 194 -4.59 -1.05 20.42
N PHE A 195 -5.27 -0.46 19.44
CA PHE A 195 -5.93 -1.20 18.36
C PHE A 195 -4.95 -1.98 17.47
N ALA A 196 -3.77 -1.41 17.17
CA ALA A 196 -2.75 -2.10 16.40
C ALA A 196 -2.19 -3.32 17.15
N GLN A 197 -1.93 -3.20 18.45
CA GLN A 197 -1.50 -4.34 19.29
C GLN A 197 -2.59 -5.42 19.37
N PHE A 198 -3.86 -5.01 19.52
CA PHE A 198 -4.99 -5.94 19.40
C PHE A 198 -5.03 -6.66 18.04
N SER A 199 -4.76 -5.93 16.96
CA SER A 199 -4.77 -6.48 15.59
C SER A 199 -3.65 -7.49 15.37
N LEU A 200 -2.46 -7.24 15.92
CA LEU A 200 -1.33 -8.17 15.88
C LEU A 200 -1.62 -9.45 16.68
N GLN A 201 -2.18 -9.32 17.88
CA GLN A 201 -2.62 -10.48 18.66
C GLN A 201 -3.64 -11.31 17.89
N LEU A 202 -4.64 -10.65 17.29
CA LEU A 202 -5.65 -11.33 16.47
C LEU A 202 -5.03 -12.06 15.27
N PHE A 203 -4.07 -11.44 14.60
CA PHE A 203 -3.33 -12.07 13.50
C PHE A 203 -2.59 -13.32 13.97
N ASN A 204 -1.90 -13.23 15.11
CA ASN A 204 -1.20 -14.36 15.70
C ASN A 204 -2.16 -15.50 16.07
N ASP A 205 -3.29 -15.19 16.70
CA ASP A 205 -4.24 -16.21 17.17
C ASP A 205 -5.00 -16.89 16.03
N ILE A 206 -5.45 -16.12 15.03
CA ILE A 206 -6.33 -16.63 13.96
C ILE A 206 -5.54 -17.09 12.74
N VAL A 207 -4.50 -16.34 12.36
CA VAL A 207 -3.75 -16.61 11.13
C VAL A 207 -2.56 -17.50 11.43
N MET A 208 -1.62 -17.05 12.25
CA MET A 208 -0.40 -17.81 12.52
C MET A 208 -0.63 -19.02 13.44
N GLY A 209 -1.66 -18.98 14.28
CA GLY A 209 -2.09 -20.10 15.13
C GLY A 209 -2.73 -21.24 14.34
N ASN A 210 -3.14 -21.00 13.08
CA ASN A 210 -3.59 -22.04 12.17
C ASN A 210 -2.40 -22.58 11.37
N GLN A 211 -2.04 -23.85 11.59
CA GLN A 211 -0.88 -24.47 10.97
C GLN A 211 -0.95 -24.46 9.43
N GLU A 212 -2.12 -24.68 8.83
CA GLU A 212 -2.27 -24.66 7.37
C GLU A 212 -1.95 -23.27 6.79
N TYR A 213 -2.38 -22.20 7.48
CA TYR A 213 -2.08 -20.83 7.05
C TYR A 213 -0.62 -20.46 7.31
N ALA A 214 -0.06 -20.88 8.45
CA ALA A 214 1.36 -20.66 8.73
C ALA A 214 2.25 -21.34 7.68
N GLU A 215 1.94 -22.59 7.29
CA GLU A 215 2.63 -23.30 6.22
C GLU A 215 2.43 -22.62 4.85
N LEU A 216 1.24 -22.09 4.57
CA LEU A 216 0.98 -21.34 3.34
C LEU A 216 1.79 -20.04 3.25
N ILE A 217 1.94 -19.34 4.38
CA ILE A 217 2.60 -18.03 4.46
C ILE A 217 4.13 -18.17 4.50
N LEU A 218 4.65 -19.15 5.24
CA LEU A 218 6.08 -19.35 5.46
C LEU A 218 6.70 -20.36 4.48
N GLY A 219 5.87 -21.12 3.77
CA GLY A 219 6.32 -22.10 2.79
C GLY A 219 6.69 -21.51 1.44
N ASP A 220 7.20 -22.37 0.56
CA ASP A 220 7.76 -21.94 -0.73
C ASP A 220 6.72 -21.78 -1.85
N ILE A 221 5.46 -22.19 -1.64
CA ILE A 221 4.46 -22.28 -2.71
C ILE A 221 4.17 -20.94 -3.40
N TYR A 222 4.25 -19.82 -2.66
CA TYR A 222 4.09 -18.46 -3.18
C TYR A 222 5.36 -17.61 -3.01
N HIS A 223 6.49 -18.26 -2.70
CA HIS A 223 7.73 -17.55 -2.49
C HIS A 223 8.36 -17.17 -3.84
N HIS A 224 8.66 -15.88 -3.99
CA HIS A 224 9.37 -15.34 -5.13
C HIS A 224 10.61 -14.59 -4.66
N ARG A 225 11.77 -14.94 -5.24
CA ARG A 225 13.06 -14.32 -4.97
C ARG A 225 13.24 -13.05 -5.80
N THR A 226 12.55 -11.97 -5.43
CA THR A 226 12.63 -10.68 -6.14
C THR A 226 13.55 -9.70 -5.42
N TYR A 227 13.90 -8.60 -6.09
CA TYR A 227 14.43 -7.44 -5.38
C TYR A 227 13.35 -6.79 -4.50
N TYR A 228 13.75 -6.06 -3.48
CA TYR A 228 12.85 -5.34 -2.57
C TYR A 228 13.23 -3.87 -2.52
N ILE A 229 12.24 -2.99 -2.66
CA ILE A 229 12.43 -1.56 -2.48
C ILE A 229 11.58 -1.01 -1.33
N GLY A 230 12.09 0.01 -0.65
CA GLY A 230 11.39 0.69 0.43
C GLY A 230 12.01 2.02 0.79
N THR A 231 11.17 2.99 1.14
CA THR A 231 11.66 4.29 1.63
C THR A 231 12.19 4.13 3.06
N VAL A 232 13.37 4.69 3.31
CA VAL A 232 14.03 4.66 4.62
C VAL A 232 14.44 6.04 5.09
N ASP A 233 14.45 6.23 6.41
CA ASP A 233 14.96 7.43 7.06
C ASP A 233 16.51 7.49 7.08
N GLN A 234 17.06 8.51 7.72
CA GLN A 234 18.52 8.70 7.85
C GLN A 234 19.24 7.59 8.64
N ASN A 235 18.50 6.76 9.39
CA ASN A 235 19.01 5.61 10.13
C ASN A 235 18.67 4.29 9.43
N ASN A 236 18.28 4.34 8.15
CA ASN A 236 17.83 3.21 7.34
C ASN A 236 16.59 2.49 7.89
N LYS A 237 15.81 3.12 8.77
CA LYS A 237 14.57 2.54 9.30
C LYS A 237 13.41 2.85 8.38
N VAL A 238 12.36 2.03 8.43
CA VAL A 238 11.16 2.23 7.59
C VAL A 238 10.62 3.65 7.76
N ASN A 239 10.44 4.34 6.63
CA ASN A 239 9.74 5.61 6.57
C ASN A 239 8.68 5.57 5.46
N PHE A 240 7.55 6.24 5.67
CA PHE A 240 6.43 6.22 4.73
C PHE A 240 6.26 7.52 3.96
N TYR A 241 6.89 8.62 4.41
CA TYR A 241 6.62 9.97 3.92
C TYR A 241 7.82 10.63 3.22
N ASP A 242 9.03 10.49 3.79
CA ASP A 242 10.23 11.11 3.24
C ASP A 242 11.49 10.28 3.49
N GLY A 243 12.48 10.43 2.61
CA GLY A 243 13.72 9.66 2.69
C GLY A 243 14.25 9.21 1.34
N LYS A 244 15.24 8.31 1.37
CA LYS A 244 15.76 7.64 0.17
C LYS A 244 15.06 6.31 -0.01
N VAL A 245 14.97 5.84 -1.25
CA VAL A 245 14.50 4.49 -1.55
C VAL A 245 15.70 3.54 -1.49
N SER A 246 15.67 2.61 -0.55
CA SER A 246 16.61 1.50 -0.41
C SER A 246 16.23 0.39 -1.38
N VAL A 247 17.23 -0.26 -1.98
CA VAL A 247 17.07 -1.42 -2.88
C VAL A 247 17.90 -2.57 -2.34
N VAL A 248 17.23 -3.70 -2.10
CA VAL A 248 17.82 -4.93 -1.56
C VAL A 248 17.63 -6.06 -2.58
N SER A 249 18.68 -6.88 -2.73
CA SER A 249 18.69 -8.04 -3.60
C SER A 249 17.81 -9.18 -3.08
N PRO A 250 17.49 -10.19 -3.91
CA PRO A 250 16.80 -11.39 -3.44
C PRO A 250 17.51 -12.13 -2.30
N ASP A 251 18.81 -11.88 -2.09
CA ASP A 251 19.63 -12.50 -1.04
C ASP A 251 19.77 -11.63 0.22
N GLY A 252 19.05 -10.49 0.28
CA GLY A 252 19.05 -9.61 1.44
C GLY A 252 20.18 -8.57 1.46
N GLU A 253 21.04 -8.52 0.44
CA GLU A 253 22.09 -7.51 0.34
C GLU A 253 21.54 -6.18 -0.22
N ARG A 254 21.79 -5.07 0.49
CA ARG A 254 21.50 -3.72 -0.03
C ARG A 254 22.43 -3.36 -1.18
N ILE A 255 21.88 -3.28 -2.40
CA ILE A 255 22.62 -2.96 -3.63
C ILE A 255 22.72 -1.46 -3.91
N GLY A 256 21.96 -0.65 -3.19
CA GLY A 256 22.08 0.80 -3.22
C GLY A 256 20.86 1.54 -2.73
N MET A 257 20.91 2.87 -2.84
CA MET A 257 19.85 3.77 -2.46
C MET A 257 19.77 4.93 -3.45
N TYR A 258 18.58 5.50 -3.60
CA TYR A 258 18.38 6.67 -4.45
C TYR A 258 17.37 7.65 -3.86
N ALA A 259 17.60 8.95 -4.13
CA ALA A 259 16.63 9.98 -3.86
C ALA A 259 15.44 9.84 -4.83
N PRO A 260 14.20 10.19 -4.43
CA PRO A 260 13.04 10.05 -5.30
C PRO A 260 13.18 10.71 -6.69
N ALA A 261 13.92 11.82 -6.80
CA ALA A 261 14.17 12.49 -8.08
C ALA A 261 15.05 11.68 -9.05
N GLU A 262 15.83 10.73 -8.54
CA GLU A 262 16.75 9.89 -9.31
C GLU A 262 16.05 8.62 -9.85
N TYR A 263 14.76 8.40 -9.55
CA TYR A 263 14.03 7.20 -9.96
C TYR A 263 14.14 6.83 -11.47
N PRO A 264 14.26 7.76 -12.44
CA PRO A 264 14.40 7.39 -13.87
C PRO A 264 15.72 6.68 -14.21
N GLU A 265 16.72 6.77 -13.32
CA GLU A 265 17.99 6.04 -13.42
C GLU A 265 17.88 4.61 -12.89
N TRP A 266 16.88 4.34 -12.04
CA TRP A 266 16.72 3.09 -11.32
C TRP A 266 15.60 2.22 -11.85
N ILE A 267 14.47 2.82 -12.25
CA ILE A 267 13.26 2.11 -12.65
C ILE A 267 13.04 2.29 -14.15
N ALA A 268 12.69 1.19 -14.81
CA ALA A 268 12.14 1.17 -16.16
C ALA A 268 10.81 0.41 -16.15
N GLU A 269 9.94 0.66 -17.13
CA GLU A 269 8.63 0.03 -17.22
C GLU A 269 8.51 -0.78 -18.52
N ARG A 270 8.04 -2.02 -18.41
CA ARG A 270 7.71 -2.89 -19.54
C ARG A 270 6.21 -2.91 -19.78
N VAL A 271 5.80 -2.94 -21.05
CA VAL A 271 4.40 -3.11 -21.46
C VAL A 271 4.24 -4.48 -22.09
N GLU A 272 3.14 -5.16 -21.78
CA GLU A 272 2.74 -6.40 -22.42
C GLU A 272 1.36 -6.23 -23.08
N PRO A 273 1.07 -6.93 -24.19
CA PRO A 273 -0.10 -6.64 -25.02
C PRO A 273 -1.45 -7.07 -24.40
N TRP A 274 -1.44 -7.76 -23.27
CA TRP A 274 -2.60 -8.43 -22.69
C TRP A 274 -3.13 -7.78 -21.40
N THR A 275 -2.55 -6.65 -20.97
CA THR A 275 -2.98 -5.91 -19.76
C THR A 275 -2.58 -4.45 -19.87
N TYR A 276 -3.35 -3.54 -19.25
CA TYR A 276 -2.95 -2.12 -19.16
C TYR A 276 -1.93 -1.85 -18.05
N LEU A 277 -1.83 -2.74 -17.05
CA LEU A 277 -0.83 -2.63 -16.01
C LEU A 277 0.56 -2.90 -16.59
N LYS A 278 1.48 -1.96 -16.40
CA LYS A 278 2.88 -2.11 -16.78
C LYS A 278 3.61 -3.02 -15.79
N PHE A 279 4.82 -3.45 -16.16
CA PHE A 279 5.72 -4.24 -15.34
C PHE A 279 7.00 -3.46 -15.07
N PRO A 280 7.08 -2.74 -13.94
CA PRO A 280 8.31 -2.07 -13.53
C PRO A 280 9.43 -3.06 -13.21
N TYR A 281 10.67 -2.66 -13.50
CA TYR A 281 11.87 -3.43 -13.17
C TYR A 281 13.07 -2.52 -12.93
N LEU A 282 14.09 -3.02 -12.23
CA LEU A 282 15.36 -2.34 -11.99
C LEU A 282 16.17 -2.25 -13.28
N LYS A 283 16.39 -1.02 -13.75
CA LYS A 283 17.02 -0.71 -15.05
C LYS A 283 18.43 -1.29 -15.21
N LYS A 284 19.24 -1.24 -14.14
CA LYS A 284 20.62 -1.75 -14.14
C LYS A 284 20.71 -3.28 -14.21
N ILE A 285 19.70 -3.99 -13.70
CA ILE A 285 19.63 -5.46 -13.74
C ILE A 285 18.96 -5.92 -15.05
N GLY A 286 17.92 -5.20 -15.48
CA GLY A 286 17.23 -5.44 -16.74
C GLY A 286 16.02 -6.38 -16.62
N TRP A 287 15.22 -6.42 -17.67
CA TRP A 287 14.04 -7.28 -17.77
C TRP A 287 14.41 -8.66 -18.32
N LYS A 288 14.06 -9.73 -17.58
CA LYS A 288 14.26 -11.12 -17.99
C LYS A 288 12.96 -11.90 -18.23
N GLY A 289 11.83 -11.19 -18.26
CA GLY A 289 10.51 -11.81 -18.28
C GLY A 289 9.95 -12.02 -16.88
N PHE A 290 8.95 -12.87 -16.77
CA PHE A 290 8.27 -13.23 -15.52
C PHE A 290 9.04 -14.30 -14.75
N VAL A 291 10.32 -14.03 -14.47
CA VAL A 291 11.21 -14.90 -13.70
C VAL A 291 11.75 -14.14 -12.51
N ASP A 292 11.92 -14.82 -11.38
CA ASP A 292 12.57 -14.29 -10.19
C ASP A 292 14.08 -14.62 -10.21
N GLY A 293 14.79 -14.25 -9.15
CA GLY A 293 16.23 -14.45 -8.98
C GLY A 293 17.07 -13.21 -9.26
N ALA A 294 18.36 -13.30 -8.90
CA ALA A 294 19.30 -12.17 -8.91
C ALA A 294 19.58 -11.60 -10.32
N ASP A 295 19.43 -12.40 -11.38
CA ASP A 295 19.63 -11.93 -12.75
C ASP A 295 18.39 -11.20 -13.33
N SER A 296 17.29 -11.17 -12.58
CA SER A 296 16.02 -10.56 -12.98
C SER A 296 15.76 -9.25 -12.23
N GLY A 297 15.54 -8.16 -12.94
CA GLY A 297 15.26 -6.86 -12.32
C GLY A 297 13.86 -6.71 -11.70
N VAL A 298 13.06 -7.78 -11.61
CA VAL A 298 11.74 -7.75 -10.98
C VAL A 298 11.88 -7.43 -9.50
N TYR A 299 11.05 -6.51 -9.00
CA TYR A 299 11.08 -6.07 -7.61
C TYR A 299 9.68 -5.97 -6.99
N CYS A 300 9.61 -6.11 -5.68
CA CYS A 300 8.44 -5.81 -4.84
C CYS A 300 8.60 -4.44 -4.16
N ALA A 301 7.50 -3.80 -3.76
CA ALA A 301 7.52 -2.46 -3.13
C ALA A 301 6.71 -2.34 -1.82
N THR A 302 5.70 -3.18 -1.57
CA THR A 302 4.85 -3.11 -0.36
C THR A 302 4.21 -4.46 -0.02
N PRO A 303 3.75 -4.68 1.23
CA PRO A 303 4.20 -4.00 2.45
C PRO A 303 5.54 -4.59 2.94
N LEU A 304 5.70 -5.92 2.89
CA LEU A 304 6.87 -6.66 3.39
C LEU A 304 8.19 -6.17 2.78
N SER A 305 8.19 -5.79 1.50
CA SER A 305 9.35 -5.21 0.82
C SER A 305 9.97 -4.02 1.56
N ARG A 306 9.16 -3.20 2.25
CA ARG A 306 9.68 -2.06 3.01
C ARG A 306 10.47 -2.50 4.23
N LEU A 307 10.03 -3.59 4.87
CA LEU A 307 10.72 -4.21 5.99
C LEU A 307 12.03 -4.85 5.50
N ASN A 308 11.97 -5.63 4.42
CA ASN A 308 13.16 -6.23 3.82
C ASN A 308 14.21 -5.20 3.35
N ALA A 309 13.75 -4.01 2.94
CA ALA A 309 14.64 -2.95 2.46
C ALA A 309 15.21 -2.05 3.58
N SER A 310 14.76 -2.19 4.82
CA SER A 310 15.16 -1.38 5.97
C SER A 310 16.01 -2.16 6.98
N ASP A 311 16.61 -1.43 7.92
CA ASP A 311 17.37 -1.99 9.04
C ASP A 311 16.49 -2.10 10.32
N GLY A 312 15.16 -1.95 10.17
CA GLY A 312 14.18 -1.98 11.27
C GLY A 312 13.10 -0.90 11.19
N MET A 313 12.36 -0.73 12.28
CA MET A 313 11.23 0.20 12.45
C MET A 313 11.60 1.43 13.28
N ALA A 314 10.99 2.58 12.95
CA ALA A 314 11.25 3.85 13.61
C ALA A 314 10.60 3.99 15.01
N THR A 315 9.58 3.18 15.33
CA THR A 315 8.84 3.25 16.60
C THR A 315 9.12 2.03 17.47
N PRO A 316 9.22 2.17 18.82
CA PRO A 316 9.67 1.08 19.68
C PRO A 316 8.82 -0.19 19.63
N LEU A 317 7.49 -0.07 19.66
CA LEU A 317 6.59 -1.22 19.63
C LEU A 317 6.66 -1.96 18.29
N ALA A 318 6.72 -1.22 17.17
CA ALA A 318 6.87 -1.84 15.86
C ALA A 318 8.27 -2.45 15.66
N GLN A 319 9.30 -1.90 16.29
CA GLN A 319 10.64 -2.49 16.29
C GLN A 319 10.66 -3.83 17.03
N ALA A 320 9.98 -3.93 18.18
CA ALA A 320 9.89 -5.17 18.93
C ALA A 320 9.19 -6.29 18.13
N GLU A 321 8.24 -5.96 17.27
CA GLU A 321 7.56 -6.92 16.38
C GLU A 321 8.36 -7.24 15.10
N TYR A 322 9.34 -6.39 14.76
CA TYR A 322 10.24 -6.61 13.62
C TYR A 322 11.36 -7.62 13.96
N GLU A 323 11.77 -7.66 15.22
CA GLU A 323 12.83 -8.52 15.76
C GLU A 323 12.32 -9.92 16.12
#